data_AF-A0A938VEY4-F1
#
_entry.id   AF-A0A938VEY4-F1
#
_cell.length_a   1.000
_cell.length_b   1.000
_cell.length_c   1.000
_cell.angle_alpha   90.00
_cell.angle_beta   90.00
_cell.angle_gamma   90.00
#
_symmetry.space_group_name_H-M   'P 1'
#
loop_
_entity.id
_entity.type
_entity.pdbx_description
1 polymer ?
#
loop_
_entity_poly.entity_id
_entity_poly.type
_entity_poly.pdbx_seq_one_letter_code
_entity_poly.pdbx_strand_id
1 'polypeptide(L)'
;MSHADDVRAYCKKTYVDVSRSKGERTVSIRSGDIHAALDYKNRYPLVCSAIGSNKFEELCRVKRVAVEGPINGVSTVFVFEIL
;
A
#
# COMPACT_ATOMS: atom_id res chain seq x y z
N MET A 1 15.30 -4.92 10.39
CA MET A 1 14.05 -4.36 9.82
C MET A 1 14.42 -3.70 8.51
N SER A 2 13.72 -4.05 7.41
CA SER A 2 13.94 -3.39 6.12
C SER A 2 13.02 -2.18 6.01
N HIS A 3 13.44 -1.14 5.30
CA HIS A 3 12.57 -0.01 4.96
C HIS A 3 11.26 -0.45 4.27
N ALA A 4 11.27 -1.60 3.58
CA ALA A 4 10.06 -2.18 3.02
C ALA A 4 9.07 -2.67 4.10
N ASP A 5 9.57 -3.17 5.23
CA ASP A 5 8.70 -3.59 6.34
C ASP A 5 8.04 -2.39 7.02
N ASP A 6 8.75 -1.27 7.15
CA ASP A 6 8.20 -0.01 7.66
C ASP A 6 7.06 0.50 6.77
N VAL A 7 7.26 0.48 5.44
CA VAL A 7 6.19 0.81 4.47
C VAL A 7 4.98 -0.08 4.69
N ARG A 8 5.17 -1.40 4.78
CA ARG A 8 4.04 -2.34 4.96
C ARG A 8 3.30 -2.08 6.26
N ALA A 9 4.01 -1.88 7.36
CA ALA A 9 3.42 -1.60 8.67
C ALA A 9 2.63 -0.27 8.66
N TYR A 10 3.20 0.76 8.06
CA TYR A 10 2.53 2.05 7.88
C TYR A 10 1.26 1.89 7.02
N CYS A 11 1.36 1.25 5.86
CA CYS A 11 0.23 1.04 4.96
C CYS A 11 -0.90 0.25 5.63
N LYS A 12 -0.54 -0.79 6.39
CA LYS A 12 -1.50 -1.57 7.16
C LYS A 12 -2.24 -0.70 8.17
N LYS A 13 -1.51 0.02 9.03
CA LYS A 13 -2.11 0.79 10.12
C LYS A 13 -2.95 1.96 9.60
N THR A 14 -2.49 2.64 8.55
CA THR A 14 -3.12 3.86 8.04
C THR A 14 -4.25 3.59 7.06
N TYR A 15 -4.16 2.54 6.25
CA TYR A 15 -5.16 2.23 5.23
C TYR A 15 -5.96 0.98 5.60
N VAL A 16 -5.31 -0.17 5.78
CA VAL A 16 -6.01 -1.46 5.97
C VAL A 16 -6.80 -1.48 7.28
N ASP A 17 -6.18 -1.10 8.41
CA ASP A 17 -6.82 -1.11 9.72
C ASP A 17 -7.93 -0.07 9.81
N VAL A 18 -7.79 1.08 9.14
CA VAL A 18 -8.84 2.11 9.05
C VAL A 18 -10.01 1.60 8.21
N SER A 19 -9.76 1.07 7.01
CA SER A 19 -10.82 0.49 6.16
C SER A 19 -11.52 -0.69 6.84
N ARG A 20 -10.78 -1.55 7.56
CA ARG A 20 -11.36 -2.60 8.41
C ARG A 20 -12.24 -2.04 9.51
N SER A 21 -11.78 -1.03 10.24
CA SER A 21 -12.55 -0.39 11.29
C SER A 21 -13.81 0.29 10.75
N LYS A 22 -13.79 0.74 9.50
CA LYS A 22 -14.96 1.30 8.79
C LYS A 22 -15.90 0.24 8.22
N GLY A 23 -15.50 -1.03 8.19
CA GLY A 23 -16.26 -2.11 7.53
C GLY A 23 -16.17 -2.07 6.00
N GLU A 24 -15.18 -1.37 5.44
CA GLU A 24 -14.93 -1.37 4.00
C GLU A 24 -14.36 -2.73 3.58
N ARG A 25 -14.83 -3.24 2.43
CA ARG A 25 -14.31 -4.49 1.83
C ARG A 25 -13.10 -4.27 0.95
N THR A 26 -12.88 -3.04 0.51
CA THR A 26 -11.77 -2.68 -0.37
C THR A 26 -11.00 -1.52 0.23
N VAL A 27 -9.71 -1.48 -0.05
CA VAL A 27 -8.79 -0.44 0.37
C VAL A 27 -8.00 0.03 -0.85
N SER A 28 -8.05 1.32 -1.11
CA SER A 28 -7.33 1.98 -2.19
C SER A 28 -6.11 2.69 -1.63
N ILE A 29 -4.94 2.29 -2.12
CA ILE A 29 -3.65 2.77 -1.65
C ILE A 29 -2.95 3.47 -2.79
N ARG A 30 -2.81 4.79 -2.70
CA ARG A 30 -2.08 5.58 -3.70
C ARG A 30 -0.60 5.66 -3.33
N SER A 31 0.26 5.37 -4.30
CA SER A 31 1.72 5.42 -4.13
C SER A 31 2.21 6.83 -3.74
N GLY A 32 1.62 7.87 -4.33
CA GLY A 32 1.91 9.27 -3.97
C GLY A 32 1.58 9.63 -2.52
N ASP A 33 0.47 9.12 -1.97
CA ASP A 33 0.08 9.42 -0.59
C ASP A 33 1.05 8.78 0.41
N ILE A 34 1.52 7.56 0.12
CA ILE A 34 2.52 6.90 0.96
C ILE A 34 3.86 7.62 0.88
N HIS A 35 4.27 8.02 -0.32
CA HIS A 35 5.51 8.77 -0.49
C HIS A 35 5.48 10.08 0.28
N ALA A 36 4.38 10.83 0.19
CA ALA A 36 4.18 12.07 0.93
C ALA A 36 4.12 11.82 2.45
N ALA A 37 3.45 10.76 2.88
CA ALA A 37 3.30 10.45 4.30
C ALA A 37 4.58 9.97 4.98
N LEU A 38 5.43 9.22 4.26
CA LEU A 38 6.70 8.73 4.79
C LEU A 38 7.86 9.70 4.57
N ASP A 39 7.62 10.85 3.92
CA ASP A 39 8.63 11.83 3.48
C ASP A 39 9.85 11.16 2.82
N TYR A 40 9.63 10.03 2.14
CA TYR A 40 10.71 9.17 1.68
C TYR A 40 11.38 9.78 0.47
N LYS A 41 12.45 10.56 0.66
CA LYS A 41 13.21 11.15 -0.44
C LYS A 41 13.66 10.09 -1.45
N ASN A 42 13.05 10.12 -2.64
CA ASN A 42 13.41 9.34 -3.83
C ASN A 42 13.28 7.80 -3.72
N ARG A 43 12.36 7.27 -2.89
CA ARG A 43 12.19 5.80 -2.72
C ARG A 43 10.88 5.23 -3.29
N TYR A 44 10.36 5.80 -4.38
CA TYR A 44 9.16 5.27 -5.06
C TYR A 44 9.25 3.78 -5.45
N PRO A 45 10.36 3.29 -6.03
CA PRO A 45 10.46 1.87 -6.38
C PRO A 45 10.34 0.96 -5.16
N LEU A 46 10.87 1.39 -4.02
CA LEU A 46 10.79 0.64 -2.76
C LEU A 46 9.35 0.52 -2.27
N VAL A 47 8.58 1.62 -2.33
CA VAL A 47 7.16 1.65 -1.96
C VAL A 47 6.35 0.71 -2.86
N CYS A 48 6.51 0.82 -4.18
CA CYS A 48 5.86 -0.07 -5.14
C CYS A 48 6.24 -1.54 -4.91
N SER A 49 7.52 -1.85 -4.68
CA SER A 49 7.96 -3.22 -4.38
C SER A 49 7.42 -3.74 -3.03
N ALA A 50 7.31 -2.88 -2.02
CA ALA A 50 6.81 -3.27 -0.70
C ALA A 50 5.31 -3.62 -0.75
N ILE A 51 4.50 -2.74 -1.33
CA ILE A 51 3.04 -2.92 -1.47
C ILE A 51 2.72 -4.00 -2.50
N GLY A 52 3.47 -4.02 -3.60
CA GLY A 52 3.30 -4.97 -4.70
C GLY A 52 3.82 -6.38 -4.40
N SER A 53 4.42 -6.60 -3.23
CA SER A 53 4.91 -7.93 -2.83
C SER A 53 3.80 -8.78 -2.22
N ASN A 54 3.81 -10.09 -2.50
CA ASN A 54 2.92 -11.07 -1.87
C ASN A 54 2.97 -11.00 -0.33
N LYS A 55 4.13 -10.64 0.23
CA LYS A 55 4.32 -10.46 1.67
C LYS A 55 3.40 -9.39 2.27
N PHE A 56 3.07 -8.33 1.53
CA PHE A 56 2.11 -7.33 1.99
C PHE A 56 0.69 -7.88 2.01
N GLU A 57 0.31 -8.60 0.96
CA GLU A 57 -0.99 -9.28 0.82
C GLU A 57 -1.22 -10.27 1.97
N GLU A 58 -0.22 -11.12 2.27
CA GLU A 58 -0.28 -12.07 3.39
C GLU A 58 -0.32 -11.37 4.76
N LEU A 59 0.53 -10.36 4.98
CA LEU A 59 0.65 -9.67 6.27
C LEU A 59 -0.60 -8.84 6.61
N CYS A 60 -1.24 -8.26 5.60
CA CYS A 60 -2.46 -7.49 5.78
C CYS A 60 -3.73 -8.33 5.62
N ARG A 61 -3.62 -9.56 5.09
CA ARG A 61 -4.74 -10.37 4.58
C ARG A 61 -5.60 -9.56 3.62
N VAL A 62 -4.95 -9.05 2.58
CA VAL A 62 -5.59 -8.32 1.51
C VAL A 62 -5.17 -8.94 0.19
N LYS A 63 -6.01 -8.85 -0.83
CA LYS A 63 -5.71 -9.37 -2.17
C LYS A 63 -5.73 -8.24 -3.16
N ARG A 64 -4.72 -8.13 -4.02
CA ARG A 64 -4.73 -7.09 -5.05
C ARG A 64 -5.80 -7.40 -6.08
N VAL A 65 -6.70 -6.45 -6.30
CA VAL A 65 -7.80 -6.59 -7.26
C VAL A 65 -7.59 -5.73 -8.49
N ALA A 66 -7.00 -4.54 -8.33
CA ALA A 66 -6.72 -3.65 -9.44
C ALA A 66 -5.50 -2.77 -9.17
N VAL A 67 -4.88 -2.31 -10.25
CA VAL A 67 -3.87 -1.25 -10.22
C VAL A 67 -4.27 -0.22 -11.27
N GLU A 68 -4.55 0.99 -10.82
CA GLU A 68 -4.96 2.09 -11.68
C GLU A 68 -3.82 3.10 -11.82
N GLY A 69 -3.63 3.61 -13.04
CA GLY A 69 -2.61 4.60 -13.35
C GLY A 69 -1.32 4.04 -13.94
N PRO A 70 -0.36 4.93 -14.29
CA PRO A 70 0.90 4.53 -14.90
C PRO A 70 1.70 3.63 -13.96
N ILE A 71 2.28 2.56 -14.49
CA ILE A 71 3.22 1.70 -13.76
C ILE A 71 4.39 2.56 -13.28
N ASN A 72 4.56 2.66 -11.95
CA ASN A 72 5.60 3.45 -11.26
C ASN A 72 5.41 4.99 -11.24
N GLY A 73 4.19 5.48 -11.37
CA GLY A 73 3.87 6.91 -11.23
C GLY A 73 3.44 7.31 -9.82
N VAL A 74 3.49 8.61 -9.54
CA VAL A 74 2.97 9.21 -8.30
C VAL A 74 1.44 9.04 -8.18
N SER A 75 0.78 8.87 -9.33
CA SER A 75 -0.66 8.64 -9.46
C SER A 75 -1.05 7.16 -9.49
N THR A 76 -0.13 6.22 -9.30
CA THR A 76 -0.49 4.79 -9.23
C THR A 76 -1.32 4.53 -7.98
N VAL A 77 -2.51 3.95 -8.16
CA VAL A 77 -3.42 3.52 -7.10
C VAL A 77 -3.51 2.01 -7.15
N PHE A 78 -3.17 1.37 -6.04
CA PHE A 78 -3.35 -0.06 -5.85
C PHE A 78 -4.65 -0.29 -5.08
N VAL A 79 -5.58 -1.00 -5.69
CA VAL A 79 -6.83 -1.40 -5.04
C VAL A 79 -6.65 -2.83 -4.53
N PHE A 80 -6.87 -3.00 -3.24
CA PHE A 80 -6.87 -4.29 -2.58
C PHE A 80 -8.24 -4.58 -1.99
N GLU A 81 -8.61 -5.86 -1.96
CA GLU A 81 -9.78 -6.35 -1.26
C GLU A 81 -9.34 -6.98 0.06
N ILE A 82 -10.01 -6.63 1.15
CA ILE A 82 -9.74 -7.13 2.49
C ILE A 82 -10.40 -8.50 2.63
N LEU A 83 -9.60 -9.50 3.02
CA LEU A 83 -10.03 -10.87 3.31
C LEU A 83 -10.29 -11.07 4.81
#